data_AF-J9H631-F1
#
_entry.id   AF-J9H631-F1
#
_cell.length_a   1.000
_cell.length_b   1.000
_cell.length_c   1.000
_cell.angle_alpha   90.00
_cell.angle_beta   90.00
_cell.angle_gamma   90.00
#
_symmetry.space_group_name_H-M   'P 1'
#
loop_
_entity.id
_entity.type
_entity.pdbx_description
1 polymer ?
#
loop_
_entity_poly.entity_id
_entity_poly.type
_entity_poly.pdbx_seq_one_letter_code
_entity_poly.pdbx_strand_id
1 'polypeptide(L)' 'MDTACVELKISDGSMIAIDTIAVEDEIANTMYQKSELDWLIYNKPLEYAQLVLGGDLERFVQSVSEHQLMD' A
#
# COMPACT_ATOMS: atom_id res chain seq x y z
N MET A 1 -6.44 19.09 2.58
CA MET A 1 -5.47 18.23 1.88
C MET A 1 -5.14 17.16 2.88
N ASP A 2 -5.75 15.99 2.75
CA ASP A 2 -5.33 14.81 3.49
C ASP A 2 -3.89 14.53 3.09
N THR A 3 -3.00 14.48 4.07
CA THR A 3 -1.66 13.97 3.86
C THR A 3 -1.84 12.51 3.48
N ALA A 4 -1.54 12.15 2.24
CA ALA A 4 -1.64 10.78 1.75
C ALA A 4 -0.52 9.93 2.41
N CYS A 5 -0.71 9.65 3.70
CA CYS A 5 0.25 8.96 4.53
C CYS A 5 -0.44 7.98 5.47
N VAL A 6 0.21 6.83 5.67
CA VAL A 6 -0.17 5.87 6.70
C VAL A 6 0.80 5.99 7.86
N GLU A 7 0.29 6.33 9.04
CA GLU A 7 1.09 6.49 10.25
C GLU A 7 0.92 5.28 11.18
N LEU A 8 2.03 4.74 11.65
CA LEU A 8 2.08 3.64 12.60
C LEU A 8 2.75 4.11 13.88
N LYS A 9 2.09 3.87 15.00
CA LYS A 9 2.66 4.10 16.33
C LYS A 9 3.08 2.78 16.95
N ILE A 10 4.38 2.63 17.19
CA ILE A 10 4.95 1.48 17.89
C ILE A 10 4.72 1.67 19.39
N SER A 11 4.53 0.57 20.13
CA SER A 11 4.29 0.61 21.58
C SER A 11 5.39 1.32 22.38
N ASP A 12 6.62 1.34 21.86
CA ASP A 12 7.77 2.07 22.42
C ASP A 12 7.67 3.61 22.27
N GLY A 13 6.63 4.10 21.59
CA GLY A 13 6.41 5.53 21.33
C GLY A 13 7.02 6.04 20.03
N SER A 14 7.83 5.23 19.34
CA SER A 14 8.32 5.50 17.99
C SER A 14 7.18 5.54 16.97
N MET A 15 7.33 6.35 15.92
CA MET A 15 6.36 6.50 14.84
C MET A 15 7.02 6.27 13.48
N ILE A 16 6.31 5.55 12.61
CA ILE A 16 6.67 5.38 11.20
C ILE A 16 5.58 6.07 10.38
N ALA A 17 5.97 6.94 9.46
CA ALA A 17 5.07 7.52 8.47
C ALA A 17 5.45 6.98 7.10
N ILE A 18 4.49 6.37 6.41
CA ILE A 18 4.64 5.87 5.05
C ILE A 18 4.01 6.89 4.11
N ASP A 19 4.80 7.41 3.18
CA ASP A 19 4.32 8.28 2.11
C ASP A 19 3.66 7.40 1.03
N THR A 20 2.33 7.42 0.95
CA THR A 20 1.62 6.55 0.02
C THR A 20 1.77 7.01 -1.43
N ILE A 21 2.06 8.29 -1.67
CA ILE A 21 2.29 8.83 -3.01
C ILE A 21 3.59 8.27 -3.56
N ALA A 22 4.66 8.33 -2.76
CA ALA A 22 5.95 7.79 -3.15
C ALA A 22 5.89 6.28 -3.39
N VAL A 23 5.18 5.55 -2.53
CA VAL A 23 4.99 4.11 -2.68
C VAL A 23 4.21 3.79 -3.96
N GLU A 24 3.08 4.46 -4.21
CA GLU A 24 2.27 4.26 -5.41
C GLU A 24 3.03 4.55 -6.70
N ASP A 25 3.81 5.63 -6.75
CA ASP A 25 4.57 6.02 -7.95
C ASP A 25 5.64 4.98 -8.31
N GLU A 26 6.19 4.29 -7.31
CA GLU A 26 7.23 3.27 -7.51
C GLU A 26 6.64 1.93 -7.99
N ILE A 27 5.49 1.50 -7.45
CA ILE A 27 4.98 0.13 -7.64
C ILE A 27 3.72 0.03 -8.52
N ALA A 28 2.91 1.09 -8.61
CA ALA A 28 1.63 1.05 -9.30
C ALA A 28 1.75 1.72 -10.68
N ASN A 29 1.71 0.90 -11.72
CA ASN A 29 1.84 1.32 -13.12
C ASN A 29 0.49 1.52 -13.82
N THR A 30 -0.62 1.15 -13.16
CA THR A 30 -1.97 1.25 -13.73
C THR A 30 -2.96 1.88 -12.75
N MET A 31 -4.00 2.51 -13.28
CA MET A 31 -5.08 3.11 -12.48
C MET A 31 -5.78 2.08 -11.58
N TYR A 32 -5.84 0.82 -12.02
CA TYR A 32 -6.42 -0.27 -11.24
C TYR A 32 -5.55 -0.65 -10.04
N GLN A 33 -4.25 -0.84 -10.25
CA GLN A 33 -3.30 -1.09 -9.16
C GLN A 33 -3.34 0.03 -8.10
N LYS A 34 -3.44 1.29 -8.56
CA LYS A 34 -3.65 2.43 -7.65
C LYS A 34 -4.95 2.31 -6.85
N SER A 35 -6.06 1.96 -7.50
CA SER A 35 -7.35 1.80 -6.83
C SER A 35 -7.36 0.66 -5.80
N GLU A 36 -6.58 -0.39 -6.04
CA GLU A 36 -6.42 -1.51 -5.13
C GLU A 36 -5.55 -1.14 -3.92
N LEU A 37 -4.50 -0.33 -4.13
CA LEU A 37 -3.73 0.26 -3.03
C LEU A 37 -4.59 1.24 -2.22
N ASP A 38 -5.37 2.10 -2.87
CA ASP A 38 -6.34 2.99 -2.22
C ASP A 38 -7.30 2.16 -1.35
N TRP A 39 -7.88 1.10 -1.91
CA TRP A 39 -8.77 0.20 -1.16
C TRP A 39 -8.05 -0.42 0.05
N LEU A 40 -6.80 -0.88 -0.12
CA LEU A 40 -6.03 -1.50 0.94
C LEU A 40 -5.69 -0.50 2.06
N ILE A 41 -5.32 0.74 1.71
CA ILE A 41 -5.03 1.82 2.67
C ILE A 41 -6.30 2.16 3.48
N TYR A 42 -7.45 2.30 2.82
CA TYR A 42 -8.70 2.68 3.49
C TYR A 42 -9.30 1.56 4.34
N ASN A 43 -9.24 0.31 3.88
CA ASN A 43 -9.91 -0.81 4.55
C ASN A 43 -8.99 -1.54 5.53
N LYS A 44 -7.69 -1.62 5.24
CA LYS A 44 -6.71 -2.40 5.99
C LYS A 44 -5.34 -1.71 6.08
N PRO A 45 -5.26 -0.53 6.70
CA PRO A 45 -4.01 0.26 6.76
C PRO A 45 -2.84 -0.47 7.44
N LEU A 46 -3.12 -1.36 8.40
CA LEU A 46 -2.09 -2.18 9.03
C LEU A 46 -1.50 -3.22 8.07
N GLU A 47 -2.33 -3.86 7.24
CA GLU A 47 -1.89 -4.84 6.25
C GLU A 47 -1.03 -4.16 5.18
N TYR A 48 -1.47 -2.99 4.70
CA TYR A 48 -0.66 -2.13 3.81
C TYR A 48 0.71 -1.84 4.40
N ALA A 49 0.76 -1.34 5.64
CA ALA A 49 2.00 -1.01 6.32
C ALA A 49 2.95 -2.21 6.45
N GLN A 50 2.40 -3.39 6.77
CA GLN A 50 3.18 -4.61 6.87
C GLN A 50 3.76 -5.03 5.51
N LEU A 51 3.00 -4.88 4.43
CA LEU A 51 3.47 -5.18 3.07
C LEU A 51 4.57 -4.21 2.61
N VAL A 52 4.44 -2.91 2.93
CA VAL A 52 5.48 -1.90 2.64
C VAL A 52 6.74 -2.21 3.41
N LEU A 53 6.65 -2.40 4.73
CA LEU A 53 7.81 -2.65 5.60
C LEU A 53 8.43 -4.04 5.36
N GLY A 54 7.66 -5.01 4.90
CA GLY A 54 8.11 -6.35 4.54
C GLY A 54 8.71 -6.46 3.14
N GLY A 55 8.48 -5.45 2.27
CA GLY A 55 8.92 -5.48 0.86
C GLY A 55 8.07 -6.40 -0.03
N ASP A 56 6.91 -6.86 0.44
CA ASP A 56 6.01 -7.77 -0.29
C ASP A 56 4.94 -7.02 -1.12
N LEU A 57 4.90 -5.70 -1.03
CA LEU A 57 3.86 -4.91 -1.68
C LEU A 57 3.89 -5.01 -3.21
N GLU A 58 5.07 -5.12 -3.83
CA GLU A 58 5.18 -5.33 -5.28
C GLU A 58 4.53 -6.65 -5.72
N ARG A 59 4.76 -7.75 -4.97
CA ARG A 59 4.16 -9.06 -5.25
C ARG A 59 2.64 -9.01 -5.08
N PHE A 60 2.14 -8.29 -4.07
CA PHE A 60 0.71 -8.08 -3.89
C PHE A 60 0.10 -7.40 -5.13
N VAL A 61 0.66 -6.27 -5.56
CA VAL A 61 0.18 -5.49 -6.71
C VAL A 61 0.23 -6.31 -8.02
N GLN A 62 1.29 -7.10 -8.23
CA GLN A 62 1.39 -8.00 -9.38
C GLN A 62 0.31 -9.10 -9.33
N SER A 63 0.08 -9.73 -8.17
CA SER A 63 -0.93 -10.79 -8.03
C SER A 63 -2.35 -10.32 -8.33
N VAL A 64 -2.67 -9.09 -7.93
CA VAL A 64 -3.97 -8.45 -8.19
C VAL A 64 -4.17 -8.23 -9.70
N SER A 65 -3.10 -7.99 -10.45
CA SER A 65 -3.14 -7.84 -11.90
C SER A 65 -3.32 -9.20 -12.61
N GLU A 66 -2.69 -10.27 -12.09
CA GLU A 66 -2.82 -11.62 -12.64
C GLU A 66 -4.20 -12.23 -12.41
N HIS A 67 -4.84 -11.91 -11.28
CA HIS A 67 -6.17 -12.44 -10.95
C HIS A 67 -7.25 -11.98 -11.94
N GLN A 68 -7.05 -10.86 -12.65
CA GLN A 68 -7.95 -10.42 -13.72
C GLN A 68 -7.66 -11.03 -15.09
N LEU A 69 -6.43 -11.50 -15.36
CA LEU A 69 -6.13 -12.18 -16.63
C LEU A 69 -6.76 -13.58 -16.70
N MET A 70 -7.22 -14.08 -15.56
CA MET A 70 -7.82 -15.40 -15.39
C MET A 70 -9.35 -15.36 -15.30
N ASP A 71 -9.98 -14.18 -15.31
CA ASP A 71 -11.45 -13.99 -15.34
C ASP A 71 -11.96 -13.68 -16.76
#